data_AF-A0A4U0WH16-F1
#
_entry.id   AF-A0A4U0WH16-F1
#
_cell.length_a   1.000
_cell.length_b   1.000
_cell.length_c   1.000
_cell.angle_alpha   90.00
_cell.angle_beta   90.00
_cell.angle_gamma   90.00
#
_symmetry.space_group_name_H-M   'P 1'
#
loop_
_entity.id
_entity.type
_entity.pdbx_description
1 polymer ?
#
loop_
_entity_poly.entity_id
_entity_poly.type
_entity_poly.pdbx_seq_one_letter_code
_entity_poly.pdbx_strand_id
1 'polypeptide(L)'
;MRVVRTSPLYETEPMYVQDQARFLNGVCEIDTTLRPMELLDRLQAIEQRLGRIKTVEKGPREIDLDVLTYKGEQLTTDRLTIPHASMKEREFVLRPLLEQVESPGCRTLIILGYSPPHQPLLACFKQIIHKPLSMLSQTPLGPESAVIRATDPRRTTRVMSILNVTPDSFSDGGKNEPTDVEALKATIASHIASGATIIDIGGQSSRPNAPDITADEEIARILPAIAAIKSLPEAAHIAISIDTYRAAVASAAVEAGAHIINDISAGTLDPAMLSTIAGLGCTYVMMHMRGTPSTMQDPENLAYPAGLTQTILAELRDRVDAAQAAGIRRWRLILDPGIGFAKTPDQNLEILRDFRSFPLFPGLRSIPWMVGSSRKGFIGKITGVEEAKERSWGTAATVTTAVQGGASIVRVHDVGEMAQVVKMADAMYRV
;
A
#
# COMPACT_ATOMS: atom_id res chain seq x y z
N MET A 1 2.87 10.04 24.93
CA MET A 1 2.56 10.36 23.52
C MET A 1 2.63 9.09 22.70
N ARG A 2 1.56 8.77 21.97
CA ARG A 2 1.47 7.63 21.04
C ARG A 2 0.95 8.15 19.70
N VAL A 3 1.57 7.75 18.60
CA VAL A 3 1.04 8.05 17.26
C VAL A 3 -0.15 7.14 17.00
N VAL A 4 -1.32 7.72 16.74
CA VAL A 4 -2.58 7.02 16.47
C VAL A 4 -2.77 6.83 14.98
N ARG A 5 -2.46 7.87 14.18
CA ARG A 5 -2.61 7.83 12.72
C ARG A 5 -1.52 8.64 12.03
N THR A 6 -1.32 8.35 10.76
CA THR A 6 -0.39 9.05 9.89
C THR A 6 -1.04 9.30 8.53
N SER A 7 -0.73 10.42 7.92
CA SER A 7 -0.98 10.66 6.51
C SER A 7 -0.03 9.82 5.64
N PRO A 8 -0.20 9.79 4.31
CA PRO A 8 0.93 9.44 3.45
C PRO A 8 2.10 10.38 3.71
N LEU A 9 3.30 9.92 3.36
CA LEU A 9 4.45 10.81 3.21
C LEU A 9 4.44 11.37 1.81
N TYR A 10 4.69 12.66 1.69
CA TYR A 10 4.77 13.36 0.42
C TYR A 10 6.11 14.02 0.23
N GLU A 11 6.68 13.81 -0.95
CA GLU A 11 7.88 14.47 -1.40
C GLU A 11 7.54 15.75 -2.17
N THR A 12 8.06 16.89 -1.71
CA THR A 12 7.80 18.21 -2.29
C THR A 12 9.08 18.96 -2.62
N GLU A 13 9.01 19.86 -3.60
CA GLU A 13 10.08 20.83 -3.83
C GLU A 13 10.24 21.75 -2.62
N PRO A 14 11.46 22.24 -2.36
CA PRO A 14 11.70 23.26 -1.35
C PRO A 14 10.91 24.55 -1.58
N MET A 15 10.24 25.06 -0.53
CA MET A 15 9.43 26.28 -0.66
C MET A 15 10.24 27.58 -0.59
N TYR A 16 11.35 27.61 0.16
CA TYR A 16 12.06 28.86 0.50
C TYR A 16 13.51 28.89 -0.02
N VAL A 17 14.31 27.85 0.26
CA VAL A 17 15.67 27.70 -0.27
C VAL A 17 15.61 26.65 -1.37
N GLN A 18 15.75 27.03 -2.64
CA GLN A 18 15.51 26.12 -3.77
C GLN A 18 16.71 25.23 -4.12
N ASP A 19 17.92 25.60 -3.69
CA ASP A 19 19.13 24.80 -3.87
C ASP A 19 19.33 23.83 -2.68
N GLN A 20 18.42 22.86 -2.55
CA GLN A 20 18.50 21.79 -1.55
C GLN A 20 17.70 20.55 -1.97
N ALA A 21 17.91 19.44 -1.27
CA ALA A 21 17.12 18.23 -1.46
C ALA A 21 15.63 18.45 -1.19
N ARG A 22 14.78 17.63 -1.84
CA ARG A 22 13.32 17.64 -1.65
C ARG A 22 12.95 17.26 -0.22
N PHE A 23 11.83 17.78 0.27
CA PHE A 23 11.34 17.50 1.62
C PHE A 23 10.34 16.34 1.62
N LEU A 24 10.42 15.48 2.65
CA LEU A 24 9.34 14.59 3.01
C LEU A 24 8.44 15.25 4.06
N ASN A 25 7.15 15.37 3.74
CA ASN A 25 6.15 16.00 4.57
C ASN A 25 5.06 14.99 4.94
N GLY A 26 4.57 15.08 6.16
CA GLY A 26 3.46 14.26 6.64
C GLY A 26 2.83 14.88 7.88
N VAL A 27 1.64 14.38 8.21
CA VAL A 27 0.89 14.74 9.42
C VAL A 27 0.64 13.46 10.21
N CYS A 28 0.73 13.55 11.52
CA CYS A 28 0.34 12.47 12.40
C CYS A 28 -0.65 12.94 13.46
N GLU A 29 -1.64 12.10 13.75
CA GLU A 29 -2.51 12.26 14.91
C GLU A 29 -1.86 11.56 16.09
N ILE A 30 -1.76 12.25 17.23
CA ILE A 30 -1.13 11.72 18.44
C ILE A 30 -2.11 11.73 19.62
N ASP A 31 -2.00 10.71 20.45
CA ASP A 31 -2.63 10.60 21.75
C ASP A 31 -1.63 10.96 22.85
N THR A 32 -1.96 11.93 23.69
CA THR A 32 -1.03 12.48 24.69
C THR A 32 -1.75 13.11 25.88
N THR A 33 -1.11 12.99 27.04
CA THR A 33 -1.50 13.64 28.30
C THR A 33 -0.78 14.98 28.52
N LEU A 34 0.24 15.29 27.70
CA LEU A 34 1.03 16.53 27.79
C LEU A 34 0.20 17.74 27.40
N ARG A 35 0.32 18.84 28.13
CA ARG A 35 -0.25 20.15 27.76
C ARG A 35 0.47 20.73 26.52
N PRO A 36 -0.11 21.72 25.81
CA PRO A 36 0.47 22.26 24.58
C PRO A 36 1.95 22.66 24.66
N MET A 37 2.35 23.36 25.72
CA MET A 37 3.75 23.76 25.92
C MET A 37 4.68 22.58 26.24
N GLU A 38 4.21 21.62 27.03
CA GLU A 38 4.97 20.39 27.35
C GLU A 38 5.11 19.50 26.10
N LEU A 39 4.11 19.50 25.23
CA LEU A 39 4.17 18.84 23.94
C LEU A 39 5.21 19.51 23.03
N LEU A 40 5.20 20.85 22.94
CA LEU A 40 6.23 21.59 22.19
C LEU A 40 7.64 21.28 22.69
N ASP A 41 7.86 21.34 24.01
CA ASP A 41 9.16 21.02 24.63
C ASP A 41 9.58 19.58 24.29
N ARG A 42 8.63 18.63 24.31
CA ARG A 42 8.88 17.23 23.95
C ARG A 42 9.24 17.06 22.47
N LEU A 43 8.59 17.78 21.56
CA LEU A 43 8.91 17.73 20.14
C LEU A 43 10.30 18.33 19.87
N GLN A 44 10.63 19.47 20.48
CA GLN A 44 11.95 20.09 20.37
C GLN A 44 13.07 19.17 20.89
N ALA A 45 12.83 18.46 21.99
CA ALA A 45 13.77 17.46 22.49
C ALA A 45 13.96 16.27 21.53
N ILE A 46 12.91 15.85 20.81
CA ILE A 46 13.01 14.80 19.78
C ILE A 46 13.87 15.29 18.62
N GLU A 47 13.65 16.51 18.14
CA GLU A 47 14.43 17.08 17.04
C GLU A 47 15.91 17.25 17.41
N GLN A 48 16.21 17.73 18.63
CA GLN A 48 17.59 17.84 19.12
C GLN A 48 18.29 16.48 19.17
N ARG A 49 17.59 15.45 19.67
CA ARG A 49 18.13 14.09 19.73
C ARG A 49 18.36 13.50 18.34
N LEU A 50 17.56 13.87 17.36
CA LEU A 50 17.69 13.47 15.95
C LEU A 50 18.56 14.44 15.14
N GLY A 51 19.47 15.19 15.78
CA GLY A 51 20.52 15.91 15.05
C GLY A 51 20.14 17.29 14.50
N ARG A 52 19.11 17.97 15.03
CA ARG A 52 18.77 19.35 14.60
C ARG A 52 19.92 20.34 14.85
N ILE A 53 20.75 20.58 13.83
CA ILE A 53 21.70 21.69 13.76
C ILE A 53 21.06 22.81 12.95
N LYS A 54 20.58 23.89 13.60
CA LYS A 54 20.10 25.08 12.89
C LYS A 54 21.29 25.86 12.33
N THR A 55 21.66 25.61 11.09
CA THR A 55 22.67 26.40 10.37
C THR A 55 22.06 27.57 9.59
N VAL A 56 20.84 27.41 9.03
CA VAL A 56 20.14 28.44 8.23
C VAL A 56 18.65 28.46 8.54
N GLU A 57 18.06 29.66 8.68
CA GLU A 57 16.61 29.82 8.85
C GLU A 57 15.87 29.30 7.60
N LYS A 58 14.88 28.41 7.78
CA LYS A 58 14.16 27.70 6.69
C LYS A 58 15.03 26.92 5.69
N GLY A 59 16.28 26.61 6.04
CA GLY A 59 17.17 25.72 5.28
C GLY A 59 16.93 24.22 5.53
N PRO A 60 17.82 23.35 5.01
CA PRO A 60 17.69 21.89 5.16
C PRO A 60 17.78 21.49 6.62
N ARG A 61 16.94 20.55 7.05
CA ARG A 61 16.93 20.01 8.42
C ARG A 61 16.67 18.51 8.36
N GLU A 62 17.29 17.77 9.27
CA GLU A 62 17.07 16.32 9.40
C GLU A 62 15.62 16.00 9.82
N ILE A 63 15.02 16.84 10.68
CA ILE A 63 13.61 16.76 11.05
C ILE A 63 13.07 18.12 11.56
N ASP A 64 11.78 18.40 11.34
CA ASP A 64 11.04 19.56 11.86
C ASP A 64 9.64 19.09 12.31
N LEU A 65 9.27 19.36 13.57
CA LEU A 65 8.04 18.87 14.20
C LEU A 65 7.20 20.04 14.72
N ASP A 66 6.12 20.36 14.01
CA ASP A 66 5.20 21.45 14.36
C ASP A 66 3.89 20.93 15.00
N VAL A 67 3.38 21.65 16.02
CA VAL A 67 2.02 21.41 16.55
C VAL A 67 1.01 22.17 15.68
N LEU A 68 0.27 21.45 14.85
CA LEU A 68 -0.71 22.05 13.92
C LEU A 68 -2.01 22.47 14.62
N THR A 69 -2.62 21.55 15.36
CA THR A 69 -3.89 21.72 16.06
C THR A 69 -3.85 20.93 17.37
N TYR A 70 -4.57 21.35 18.40
CA TYR A 70 -4.60 20.66 19.68
C TYR A 70 -5.99 20.72 20.32
N LYS A 71 -6.73 19.60 20.35
CA LYS A 71 -8.04 19.44 21.03
C LYS A 71 -9.09 20.55 20.77
N GLY A 72 -8.99 21.30 19.67
CA GLY A 72 -9.85 22.45 19.37
C GLY A 72 -9.52 23.73 20.15
N GLU A 73 -8.44 23.72 20.93
CA GLU A 73 -7.96 24.87 21.67
C GLU A 73 -7.37 25.92 20.71
N GLN A 74 -7.50 27.17 21.13
CA GLN A 74 -6.76 28.29 20.57
C GLN A 74 -5.78 28.80 21.61
N LEU A 75 -4.52 28.87 21.24
CA LEU A 75 -3.45 29.30 22.13
C LEU A 75 -2.49 30.18 21.34
N THR A 76 -2.20 31.36 21.87
CA THR A 76 -1.14 32.22 21.36
C THR A 76 -0.25 32.60 22.53
N THR A 77 1.01 32.20 22.46
CA THR A 77 2.08 32.58 23.37
C THR A 77 3.29 33.03 22.55
N ASP A 78 4.33 33.57 23.20
CA ASP A 78 5.57 33.95 22.54
C ASP A 78 6.29 32.78 21.86
N ARG A 79 5.99 31.53 22.27
CA ARG A 79 6.65 30.30 21.78
C ARG A 79 5.77 29.43 20.89
N LEU A 80 4.45 29.55 20.99
CA LEU A 80 3.50 28.60 20.40
C LEU A 80 2.21 29.29 19.98
N THR A 81 1.81 29.07 18.73
CA THR A 81 0.50 29.45 18.19
C THR A 81 -0.26 28.21 17.72
N ILE A 82 -1.48 28.02 18.23
CA ILE A 82 -2.39 26.93 17.87
C ILE A 82 -3.75 27.55 17.49
N PRO A 83 -4.32 27.22 16.31
CA PRO A 83 -3.70 26.44 15.23
C PRO A 83 -2.43 27.10 14.66
N HIS A 84 -1.51 26.30 14.11
CA HIS A 84 -0.23 26.80 13.61
C HIS A 84 -0.43 27.93 12.58
N ALA A 85 0.21 29.09 12.79
CA ALA A 85 -0.06 30.32 12.05
C ALA A 85 0.02 30.16 10.52
N SER A 86 1.06 29.49 10.01
CA SER A 86 1.25 29.31 8.57
C SER A 86 0.60 28.06 7.98
N MET A 87 -0.17 27.27 8.74
CA MET A 87 -0.65 25.97 8.22
C MET A 87 -1.58 26.13 7.01
N LYS A 88 -2.33 27.25 6.94
CA LYS A 88 -3.31 27.54 5.88
C LYS A 88 -2.67 27.91 4.53
N GLU A 89 -1.39 28.28 4.54
CA GLU A 89 -0.65 28.70 3.35
C GLU A 89 0.18 27.54 2.75
N ARG A 90 0.35 26.45 3.51
CA ARG A 90 1.25 25.34 3.16
C ARG A 90 0.45 24.16 2.61
N GLU A 91 0.49 23.99 1.29
CA GLU A 91 -0.12 22.84 0.60
C GLU A 91 0.36 21.51 1.20
N PHE A 92 1.65 21.43 1.53
CA PHE A 92 2.29 20.25 2.11
C PHE A 92 1.88 19.93 3.55
N VAL A 93 1.16 20.84 4.22
CA VAL A 93 0.50 20.60 5.52
C VAL A 93 -0.99 20.29 5.32
N LEU A 94 -1.65 21.02 4.42
CA LEU A 94 -3.08 20.89 4.20
C LEU A 94 -3.49 19.58 3.50
N ARG A 95 -2.76 19.09 2.50
CA ARG A 95 -3.11 17.82 1.82
C ARG A 95 -3.02 16.61 2.76
N PRO A 96 -1.89 16.40 3.49
CA PRO A 96 -1.82 15.27 4.38
C PRO A 96 -2.84 15.38 5.54
N LEU A 97 -3.15 16.59 6.00
CA LEU A 97 -4.21 16.82 6.99
C LEU A 97 -5.60 16.51 6.44
N LEU A 98 -5.90 16.89 5.19
CA LEU A 98 -7.15 16.58 4.52
C LEU A 98 -7.39 15.07 4.48
N GLU A 99 -6.37 14.29 4.10
CA GLU A 99 -6.51 12.83 4.04
C GLU A 99 -6.75 12.19 5.41
N GLN A 100 -6.26 12.80 6.50
CA GLN A 100 -6.62 12.33 7.85
C GLN A 100 -8.10 12.58 8.13
N VAL A 101 -8.62 13.77 7.82
CA VAL A 101 -10.01 14.13 8.13
C VAL A 101 -11.02 13.41 7.24
N GLU A 102 -10.65 12.89 6.08
CA GLU A 102 -11.56 12.09 5.25
C GLU A 102 -11.80 10.67 5.78
N SER A 103 -11.04 10.23 6.78
CA SER A 103 -11.30 8.94 7.42
C SER A 103 -12.37 9.06 8.52
N PRO A 104 -13.37 8.17 8.54
CA PRO A 104 -14.45 8.15 9.54
C PRO A 104 -13.97 8.15 11.00
N GLY A 105 -12.82 7.52 11.28
CA GLY A 105 -12.24 7.43 12.63
C GLY A 105 -11.45 8.65 13.09
N CYS A 106 -11.30 9.71 12.27
CA CYS A 106 -10.49 10.86 12.63
C CYS A 106 -11.21 11.80 13.61
N ARG A 107 -10.64 11.96 14.81
CA ARG A 107 -11.19 12.84 15.86
C ARG A 107 -11.07 14.32 15.53
N THR A 108 -10.23 14.66 14.56
CA THR A 108 -10.04 16.03 14.07
C THR A 108 -11.31 16.58 13.41
N LEU A 109 -12.16 15.75 12.79
CA LEU A 109 -13.46 16.18 12.23
C LEU A 109 -14.43 16.70 13.30
N ILE A 110 -14.47 16.05 14.47
CA ILE A 110 -15.32 16.47 15.60
C ILE A 110 -14.89 17.86 16.09
N ILE A 111 -13.59 18.15 16.01
CA ILE A 111 -13.00 19.42 16.43
C ILE A 111 -13.21 20.52 15.38
N LEU A 112 -13.05 20.21 14.10
CA LEU A 112 -13.19 21.18 13.00
C LEU A 112 -14.65 21.48 12.63
N GLY A 113 -15.60 20.68 13.10
CA GLY A 113 -16.98 20.64 12.62
C GLY A 113 -17.96 21.68 13.18
N TYR A 114 -17.76 22.26 14.37
CA TYR A 114 -18.82 23.09 14.99
C TYR A 114 -18.32 24.23 15.88
N SER A 115 -17.25 24.94 15.48
CA SER A 115 -16.93 26.22 16.12
C SER A 115 -16.44 27.27 15.11
N PRO A 116 -16.79 28.56 15.29
CA PRO A 116 -16.48 29.66 14.37
C PRO A 116 -15.01 29.86 13.93
N PRO A 117 -13.95 29.32 14.58
CA PRO A 117 -12.58 29.46 14.05
C PRO A 117 -12.19 28.44 12.98
N HIS A 118 -12.99 27.38 12.75
CA HIS A 118 -12.62 26.26 11.86
C HIS A 118 -13.25 26.31 10.46
N GLN A 119 -14.26 27.16 10.23
CA GLN A 119 -14.77 27.48 8.88
C GLN A 119 -13.67 27.86 7.86
N PRO A 120 -12.62 28.62 8.22
CA PRO A 120 -11.52 28.93 7.32
C PRO A 120 -10.74 27.70 6.83
N LEU A 121 -10.59 26.65 7.67
CA LEU A 121 -9.83 25.46 7.27
C LEU A 121 -10.63 24.60 6.28
N LEU A 122 -11.95 24.52 6.46
CA LEU A 122 -12.83 23.86 5.49
C LEU A 122 -12.79 24.58 4.13
N ALA A 123 -12.70 25.90 4.11
CA ALA A 123 -12.52 26.67 2.89
C ALA A 123 -11.16 26.36 2.22
N CYS A 124 -10.07 26.28 2.99
CA CYS A 124 -8.76 25.85 2.49
C CYS A 124 -8.81 24.43 1.88
N PHE A 125 -9.50 23.49 2.53
CA PHE A 125 -9.68 22.13 2.00
C PHE A 125 -10.48 22.13 0.69
N LYS A 126 -11.56 22.91 0.60
CA LYS A 126 -12.30 23.05 -0.66
C LYS A 126 -11.43 23.60 -1.79
N GLN A 127 -10.52 24.51 -1.50
CA GLN A 127 -9.59 25.03 -2.50
C GLN A 127 -8.54 24.00 -2.93
N ILE A 128 -7.95 23.26 -1.99
CA ILE A 128 -6.84 22.34 -2.28
C ILE A 128 -7.28 21.06 -3.00
N ILE A 129 -8.53 20.60 -2.80
CA ILE A 129 -9.09 19.41 -3.46
C ILE A 129 -9.10 19.57 -4.99
N HIS A 130 -9.37 20.79 -5.48
CA HIS A 130 -9.45 21.07 -6.91
C HIS A 130 -8.09 21.41 -7.54
N LYS A 131 -7.06 21.64 -6.72
CA LYS A 131 -5.71 21.93 -7.21
C LYS A 131 -5.04 20.61 -7.65
N PRO A 132 -4.41 20.54 -8.84
CA PRO A 132 -3.61 19.38 -9.23
C PRO A 132 -2.58 19.00 -8.15
N LEU A 133 -2.39 17.70 -7.92
CA LEU A 133 -1.41 17.21 -6.96
C LEU A 133 0.00 17.59 -7.44
N SER A 134 0.63 18.51 -6.71
CA SER A 134 2.03 18.91 -6.91
C SER A 134 3.01 18.06 -6.09
N MET A 135 2.49 17.17 -5.25
CA MET A 135 3.22 16.43 -4.23
C MET A 135 3.22 14.94 -4.56
N LEU A 136 4.37 14.29 -4.41
CA LEU A 136 4.54 12.90 -4.77
C LEU A 136 4.44 12.02 -3.53
N SER A 137 3.37 11.23 -3.38
CA SER A 137 3.26 10.29 -2.26
C SER A 137 4.41 9.28 -2.31
N GLN A 138 4.77 8.72 -1.16
CA GLN A 138 5.90 7.80 -1.06
C GLN A 138 5.46 6.54 -0.33
N THR A 139 5.58 5.40 -1.01
CA THR A 139 5.45 4.07 -0.40
C THR A 139 6.73 3.28 -0.65
N PRO A 140 7.60 3.11 0.37
CA PRO A 140 8.80 2.30 0.23
C PRO A 140 8.44 0.83 -0.03
N LEU A 141 9.22 0.14 -0.87
CA LEU A 141 9.02 -1.29 -1.15
C LEU A 141 10.11 -2.18 -0.52
N GLY A 142 11.27 -1.61 -0.23
CA GLY A 142 12.46 -2.26 0.31
C GLY A 142 13.59 -1.22 0.41
N PRO A 143 14.71 -1.51 1.09
CA PRO A 143 15.80 -0.53 1.28
C PRO A 143 16.44 -0.06 -0.04
N GLU A 144 16.60 -0.98 -0.99
CA GLU A 144 17.27 -0.73 -2.28
C GLU A 144 16.29 -0.65 -3.46
N SER A 145 15.00 -0.90 -3.21
CA SER A 145 13.96 -0.84 -4.22
C SER A 145 13.42 0.58 -4.37
N ALA A 146 13.19 1.01 -5.60
CA ALA A 146 12.58 2.30 -5.87
C ALA A 146 11.20 2.43 -5.18
N VAL A 147 10.98 3.54 -4.51
CA VAL A 147 9.70 3.93 -3.90
C VAL A 147 8.56 4.00 -4.93
N ILE A 148 7.33 3.69 -4.52
CA ILE A 148 6.13 3.95 -5.33
C ILE A 148 5.67 5.38 -5.07
N ARG A 149 5.48 6.12 -6.16
CA ARG A 149 4.91 7.48 -6.15
C ARG A 149 3.51 7.48 -6.74
N ALA A 150 2.52 7.04 -5.97
CA ALA A 150 1.16 6.78 -6.48
C ALA A 150 0.49 8.02 -7.10
N THR A 151 0.84 9.21 -6.60
CA THR A 151 0.29 10.49 -7.09
C THR A 151 1.07 11.08 -8.27
N ASP A 152 2.21 10.50 -8.66
CA ASP A 152 2.95 10.93 -9.86
C ASP A 152 2.22 10.40 -11.11
N PRO A 153 1.71 11.26 -11.99
CA PRO A 153 1.07 10.81 -13.23
C PRO A 153 2.04 10.05 -14.15
N ARG A 154 3.35 10.32 -14.05
CA ARG A 154 4.41 9.71 -14.88
C ARG A 154 5.08 8.52 -14.21
N ARG A 155 4.54 8.01 -13.10
CA ARG A 155 5.10 6.84 -12.40
C ARG A 155 5.13 5.62 -13.32
N THR A 156 6.16 4.81 -13.15
CA THR A 156 6.24 3.47 -13.75
C THR A 156 5.39 2.49 -12.95
N THR A 157 4.56 1.71 -13.63
CA THR A 157 3.83 0.60 -13.01
C THR A 157 4.80 -0.55 -12.72
N ARG A 158 4.71 -1.12 -11.52
CA ARG A 158 5.56 -2.22 -11.08
C ARG A 158 4.98 -3.57 -11.48
N VAL A 159 5.83 -4.46 -11.98
CA VAL A 159 5.49 -5.85 -12.26
C VAL A 159 5.87 -6.69 -11.04
N MET A 160 4.86 -7.27 -10.40
CA MET A 160 5.00 -8.22 -9.30
C MET A 160 4.83 -9.64 -9.84
N SER A 161 5.92 -10.39 -9.87
CA SER A 161 5.92 -11.78 -10.34
C SER A 161 5.40 -12.72 -9.27
N ILE A 162 4.52 -13.63 -9.66
CA ILE A 162 4.05 -14.71 -8.79
C ILE A 162 5.10 -15.84 -8.79
N LEU A 163 5.54 -16.25 -7.61
CA LEU A 163 6.41 -17.40 -7.39
C LEU A 163 5.75 -18.33 -6.37
N ASN A 164 4.96 -19.29 -6.85
CA ASN A 164 4.38 -20.32 -5.98
C ASN A 164 5.45 -21.38 -5.68
N VAL A 165 5.70 -21.62 -4.39
CA VAL A 165 6.64 -22.62 -3.88
C VAL A 165 5.87 -23.73 -3.18
N THR A 166 4.92 -24.31 -3.90
CA THR A 166 4.07 -25.41 -3.44
C THR A 166 4.44 -26.72 -4.16
N PRO A 167 4.39 -27.88 -3.48
CA PRO A 167 4.57 -29.18 -4.12
C PRO A 167 3.52 -29.43 -5.22
N ASP A 168 2.28 -28.95 -5.03
CA ASP A 168 1.16 -29.16 -5.96
C ASP A 168 1.21 -28.28 -7.23
N SER A 169 2.28 -27.51 -7.43
CA SER A 169 2.50 -26.72 -8.65
C SER A 169 2.78 -27.57 -9.91
N PHE A 170 2.69 -28.91 -9.79
CA PHE A 170 2.68 -29.88 -10.90
C PHE A 170 1.70 -29.54 -12.04
N SER A 171 0.59 -28.84 -11.77
CA SER A 171 -0.37 -28.42 -12.81
C SER A 171 0.02 -27.15 -13.58
N ASP A 172 0.99 -26.36 -13.10
CA ASP A 172 1.51 -25.15 -13.76
C ASP A 172 2.94 -25.36 -14.35
N GLY A 173 3.44 -26.59 -14.35
CA GLY A 173 4.74 -26.94 -14.96
C GLY A 173 5.91 -27.12 -13.98
N GLY A 174 5.66 -27.30 -12.67
CA GLY A 174 6.55 -27.96 -11.69
C GLY A 174 8.05 -27.67 -11.78
N LYS A 175 8.48 -26.43 -11.51
CA LYS A 175 9.91 -26.04 -11.50
C LYS A 175 10.40 -25.38 -10.21
N ASN A 176 9.52 -25.14 -9.24
CA ASN A 176 9.83 -24.32 -8.07
C ASN A 176 9.65 -25.12 -6.77
N GLU A 177 10.24 -26.32 -6.72
CA GLU A 177 10.32 -27.09 -5.49
C GLU A 177 11.17 -26.33 -4.47
N PRO A 178 10.69 -26.12 -3.23
CA PRO A 178 11.45 -25.42 -2.18
C PRO A 178 12.85 -26.01 -1.94
N THR A 179 13.02 -27.29 -2.23
CA THR A 179 14.25 -28.06 -2.04
C THR A 179 15.25 -27.92 -3.19
N ASP A 180 14.82 -27.49 -4.39
CA ASP A 180 15.69 -27.27 -5.55
C ASP A 180 16.07 -25.79 -5.65
N VAL A 181 17.07 -25.40 -4.87
CA VAL A 181 17.54 -24.02 -4.77
C VAL A 181 18.08 -23.48 -6.11
N GLU A 182 18.71 -24.33 -6.93
CA GLU A 182 19.28 -23.89 -8.20
C GLU A 182 18.18 -23.66 -9.26
N ALA A 183 17.16 -24.52 -9.31
CA ALA A 183 15.98 -24.27 -10.13
C ALA A 183 15.23 -23.00 -9.70
N LEU A 184 15.06 -22.79 -8.39
CA LEU A 184 14.47 -21.56 -7.84
C LEU A 184 15.25 -20.32 -8.27
N LYS A 185 16.58 -20.31 -8.10
CA LYS A 185 17.44 -19.20 -8.55
C LYS A 185 17.29 -18.93 -10.04
N ALA A 186 17.30 -19.96 -10.87
CA ALA A 186 17.14 -19.82 -12.32
C ALA A 186 15.78 -19.21 -12.69
N THR A 187 14.69 -19.66 -12.05
CA THR A 187 13.35 -19.09 -12.25
C THR A 187 13.31 -17.62 -11.81
N ILE A 188 13.85 -17.30 -10.63
CA ILE A 188 13.91 -15.93 -10.10
C ILE A 188 14.69 -15.02 -11.04
N ALA A 189 15.90 -15.42 -11.46
CA ALA A 189 16.74 -14.66 -12.38
C ALA A 189 16.02 -14.42 -13.72
N SER A 190 15.30 -15.43 -14.23
CA SER A 190 14.48 -15.30 -15.44
C SER A 190 13.34 -14.28 -15.26
N HIS A 191 12.66 -14.27 -14.11
CA HIS A 191 11.61 -13.28 -13.82
C HIS A 191 12.18 -11.86 -13.74
N ILE A 192 13.33 -11.68 -13.10
CA ILE A 192 14.03 -10.39 -13.00
C ILE A 192 14.43 -9.90 -14.40
N ALA A 193 15.08 -10.76 -15.20
CA ALA A 193 15.46 -10.44 -16.57
C ALA A 193 14.26 -10.10 -17.47
N SER A 194 13.09 -10.66 -17.16
CA SER A 194 11.83 -10.42 -17.87
C SER A 194 11.12 -9.12 -17.44
N GLY A 195 11.64 -8.40 -16.43
CA GLY A 195 11.10 -7.11 -15.99
C GLY A 195 10.34 -7.13 -14.66
N ALA A 196 10.40 -8.22 -13.89
CA ALA A 196 9.89 -8.21 -12.53
C ALA A 196 10.65 -7.19 -11.67
N THR A 197 9.93 -6.42 -10.87
CA THR A 197 10.49 -5.48 -9.88
C THR A 197 10.15 -5.87 -8.45
N ILE A 198 9.21 -6.81 -8.30
CA ILE A 198 8.80 -7.42 -7.05
C ILE A 198 8.65 -8.92 -7.33
N ILE A 199 9.16 -9.78 -6.46
CA ILE A 199 8.87 -11.23 -6.47
C ILE A 199 7.95 -11.52 -5.30
N ASP A 200 6.79 -12.10 -5.56
CA ASP A 200 5.78 -12.46 -4.57
C ASP A 200 5.74 -13.97 -4.37
N ILE A 201 6.20 -14.42 -3.20
CA ILE A 201 6.41 -15.83 -2.86
C ILE A 201 5.18 -16.33 -2.11
N GLY A 202 4.55 -17.39 -2.63
CA GLY A 202 3.41 -18.05 -1.98
C GLY A 202 3.75 -19.48 -1.57
N GLY A 203 3.73 -19.75 -0.26
CA GLY A 203 3.91 -21.10 0.32
C GLY A 203 2.60 -21.88 0.51
N GLN A 204 1.48 -21.16 0.59
CA GLN A 204 0.13 -21.70 0.71
C GLN A 204 -0.72 -21.33 -0.52
N SER A 205 -1.50 -22.28 -1.03
CA SER A 205 -2.42 -22.03 -2.12
C SER A 205 -3.69 -21.35 -1.62
N SER A 206 -4.02 -20.18 -2.16
CA SER A 206 -5.28 -19.47 -1.88
C SER A 206 -6.42 -19.89 -2.83
N ARG A 207 -6.25 -20.99 -3.59
CA ARG A 207 -7.29 -21.50 -4.51
C ARG A 207 -8.43 -22.13 -3.70
N PRO A 208 -9.69 -22.07 -4.17
CA PRO A 208 -10.78 -22.79 -3.53
C PRO A 208 -10.45 -24.27 -3.33
N ASN A 209 -10.75 -24.78 -2.13
CA ASN A 209 -10.54 -26.18 -1.74
C ASN A 209 -9.08 -26.67 -1.69
N ALA A 210 -8.10 -25.75 -1.73
CA ALA A 210 -6.71 -26.15 -1.48
C ALA A 210 -6.55 -26.66 -0.03
N PRO A 211 -5.75 -27.72 0.21
CA PRO A 211 -5.42 -28.15 1.55
C PRO A 211 -4.79 -27.01 2.35
N ASP A 212 -5.24 -26.82 3.59
CA ASP A 212 -4.63 -25.84 4.49
C ASP A 212 -3.41 -26.46 5.16
N ILE A 213 -2.26 -25.80 5.03
CA ILE A 213 -1.00 -26.23 5.65
C ILE A 213 -0.74 -25.51 6.97
N THR A 214 0.15 -26.07 7.79
CA THR A 214 0.58 -25.41 9.03
C THR A 214 1.47 -24.20 8.75
N ALA A 215 1.54 -23.26 9.69
CA ALA A 215 2.45 -22.11 9.57
C ALA A 215 3.93 -22.54 9.45
N ASP A 216 4.34 -23.58 10.18
CA ASP A 216 5.71 -24.11 10.12
C ASP A 216 6.04 -24.69 8.74
N GLU A 217 5.08 -25.38 8.12
CA GLU A 217 5.22 -25.89 6.77
C GLU A 217 5.30 -24.76 5.74
N GLU A 218 4.45 -23.75 5.85
CA GLU A 218 4.50 -22.56 4.99
C GLU A 218 5.84 -21.83 5.11
N ILE A 219 6.35 -21.65 6.34
CA ILE A 219 7.66 -21.06 6.62
C ILE A 219 8.76 -21.89 5.94
N ALA A 220 8.76 -23.22 6.13
CA ALA A 220 9.75 -24.11 5.52
C ALA A 220 9.78 -24.03 3.98
N ARG A 221 8.63 -23.75 3.35
CA ARG A 221 8.52 -23.58 1.89
C ARG A 221 9.07 -22.23 1.41
N ILE A 222 8.82 -21.13 2.12
CA ILE A 222 9.18 -19.78 1.64
C ILE A 222 10.62 -19.36 1.95
N LEU A 223 11.20 -19.84 3.06
CA LEU A 223 12.53 -19.41 3.51
C LEU A 223 13.65 -19.71 2.48
N PRO A 224 13.69 -20.89 1.83
CA PRO A 224 14.68 -21.16 0.78
C PRO A 224 14.59 -20.18 -0.39
N ALA A 225 13.38 -19.79 -0.79
CA ALA A 225 13.18 -18.84 -1.88
C ALA A 225 13.65 -17.42 -1.49
N ILE A 226 13.39 -16.96 -0.26
CA ILE A 226 13.91 -15.68 0.24
C ILE A 226 15.44 -15.70 0.22
N ALA A 227 16.06 -16.77 0.71
CA ALA A 227 17.51 -16.94 0.71
C ALA A 227 18.08 -16.97 -0.72
N ALA A 228 17.41 -17.65 -1.65
CA ALA A 228 17.79 -17.69 -3.06
C ALA A 228 17.81 -16.29 -3.68
N ILE A 229 16.74 -15.49 -3.51
CA ILE A 229 16.67 -14.11 -4.02
C ILE A 229 17.82 -13.28 -3.44
N LYS A 230 18.04 -13.31 -2.13
CA LYS A 230 19.10 -12.52 -1.48
C LYS A 230 20.51 -12.90 -1.92
N SER A 231 20.71 -14.12 -2.42
CA SER A 231 22.00 -14.58 -2.93
C SER A 231 22.30 -14.14 -4.37
N LEU A 232 21.31 -13.65 -5.11
CA LEU A 232 21.44 -13.23 -6.51
C LEU A 232 21.82 -11.75 -6.61
N PRO A 233 22.97 -11.38 -7.20
CA PRO A 233 23.35 -9.98 -7.38
C PRO A 233 22.34 -9.16 -8.19
N GLU A 234 21.73 -9.76 -9.21
CA GLU A 234 20.70 -9.12 -10.04
C GLU A 234 19.41 -8.80 -9.27
N ALA A 235 19.23 -9.39 -8.09
CA ALA A 235 18.09 -9.16 -7.23
C ALA A 235 18.27 -8.00 -6.24
N ALA A 236 19.41 -7.29 -6.25
CA ALA A 236 19.72 -6.22 -5.29
C ALA A 236 18.60 -5.16 -5.18
N HIS A 237 17.98 -4.78 -6.29
CA HIS A 237 16.91 -3.77 -6.32
C HIS A 237 15.49 -4.36 -6.30
N ILE A 238 15.35 -5.67 -6.15
CA ILE A 238 14.08 -6.39 -6.24
C ILE A 238 13.43 -6.48 -4.87
N ALA A 239 12.18 -6.03 -4.77
CA ALA A 239 11.43 -6.19 -3.53
C ALA A 239 10.96 -7.64 -3.37
N ILE A 240 10.98 -8.14 -2.14
CA ILE A 240 10.57 -9.50 -1.78
C ILE A 240 9.24 -9.36 -1.05
N SER A 241 8.19 -9.90 -1.65
CA SER A 241 6.84 -9.94 -1.12
C SER A 241 6.48 -11.37 -0.75
N ILE A 242 5.75 -11.56 0.35
CA ILE A 242 5.24 -12.86 0.78
C ILE A 242 3.71 -12.84 0.77
N ASP A 243 3.12 -13.74 0.00
CA ASP A 243 1.67 -13.98 -0.06
C ASP A 243 1.28 -14.88 1.12
N THR A 244 0.88 -14.25 2.24
CA THR A 244 0.46 -14.96 3.44
C THR A 244 -0.57 -14.16 4.24
N TYR A 245 -1.52 -14.88 4.84
CA TYR A 245 -2.49 -14.35 5.80
C TYR A 245 -2.17 -14.75 7.24
N ARG A 246 -1.00 -15.34 7.51
CA ARG A 246 -0.58 -15.82 8.85
C ARG A 246 0.50 -14.92 9.45
N ALA A 247 0.26 -14.41 10.65
CA ALA A 247 1.17 -13.49 11.33
C ALA A 247 2.54 -14.13 11.63
N ALA A 248 2.56 -15.40 12.02
CA ALA A 248 3.80 -16.14 12.29
C ALA A 248 4.69 -16.25 11.03
N VAL A 249 4.08 -16.52 9.88
CA VAL A 249 4.78 -16.60 8.59
C VAL A 249 5.31 -15.22 8.19
N ALA A 250 4.50 -14.17 8.38
CA ALA A 250 4.92 -12.79 8.13
C ALA A 250 6.14 -12.38 8.96
N SER A 251 6.19 -12.73 10.26
CA SER A 251 7.35 -12.45 11.12
C SER A 251 8.60 -13.16 10.61
N ALA A 252 8.52 -14.48 10.42
CA ALA A 252 9.65 -15.29 9.95
C ALA A 252 10.19 -14.82 8.59
N ALA A 253 9.29 -14.44 7.69
CA ALA A 253 9.64 -13.90 6.38
C ALA A 253 10.43 -12.58 6.47
N VAL A 254 9.93 -11.61 7.24
CA VAL A 254 10.59 -10.31 7.36
C VAL A 254 11.93 -10.45 8.08
N GLU A 255 12.02 -11.30 9.10
CA GLU A 255 13.29 -11.66 9.76
C GLU A 255 14.31 -12.26 8.78
N ALA A 256 13.85 -13.07 7.81
CA ALA A 256 14.70 -13.62 6.76
C ALA A 256 15.09 -12.59 5.67
N GLY A 257 14.41 -11.44 5.62
CA GLY A 257 14.69 -10.32 4.72
C GLY A 257 13.61 -10.03 3.68
N ALA A 258 12.38 -10.51 3.87
CA ALA A 258 11.24 -10.02 3.09
C ALA A 258 10.95 -8.55 3.39
N HIS A 259 10.41 -7.83 2.41
CA HIS A 259 10.15 -6.40 2.50
C HIS A 259 8.66 -6.04 2.53
N ILE A 260 7.83 -6.90 1.95
CA ILE A 260 6.38 -6.71 1.79
C ILE A 260 5.65 -7.96 2.30
N ILE A 261 4.57 -7.75 3.03
CA ILE A 261 3.60 -8.81 3.30
C ILE A 261 2.35 -8.52 2.48
N ASN A 262 1.95 -9.49 1.67
CA ASN A 262 0.77 -9.44 0.82
C ASN A 262 -0.33 -10.32 1.44
N ASP A 263 -1.27 -9.69 2.14
CA ASP A 263 -2.35 -10.40 2.83
C ASP A 263 -3.68 -10.26 2.08
N ILE A 264 -4.13 -11.38 1.52
CA ILE A 264 -5.40 -11.52 0.82
C ILE A 264 -6.64 -11.21 1.71
N SER A 265 -6.47 -11.18 3.02
CA SER A 265 -7.55 -10.98 3.99
C SER A 265 -7.55 -9.61 4.65
N ALA A 266 -6.51 -8.79 4.39
CA ALA A 266 -6.29 -7.52 5.06
C ALA A 266 -6.34 -7.62 6.59
N GLY A 267 -5.82 -8.71 7.16
CA GLY A 267 -5.75 -9.02 8.58
C GLY A 267 -7.05 -9.53 9.19
N THR A 268 -7.94 -10.13 8.40
CA THR A 268 -9.21 -10.68 8.92
C THR A 268 -9.13 -12.18 9.20
N LEU A 269 -8.20 -12.92 8.58
CA LEU A 269 -8.00 -14.35 8.85
C LEU A 269 -7.07 -14.65 10.03
N ASP A 270 -6.22 -13.69 10.41
CA ASP A 270 -5.36 -13.80 11.59
C ASP A 270 -5.44 -12.52 12.44
N PRO A 271 -5.99 -12.57 13.66
CA PRO A 271 -6.16 -11.40 14.51
C PRO A 271 -4.83 -10.78 14.96
N ALA A 272 -3.71 -11.52 14.91
CA ALA A 272 -2.39 -11.02 15.24
C ALA A 272 -1.69 -10.34 14.05
N MET A 273 -2.24 -10.41 12.83
CA MET A 273 -1.59 -9.90 11.62
C MET A 273 -1.28 -8.40 11.73
N LEU A 274 -2.29 -7.57 12.02
CA LEU A 274 -2.09 -6.10 12.01
C LEU A 274 -1.09 -5.62 13.07
N SER A 275 -1.10 -6.21 14.27
CA SER A 275 -0.13 -5.87 15.32
C SER A 275 1.27 -6.35 14.96
N THR A 276 1.38 -7.52 14.32
CA THR A 276 2.66 -8.07 13.83
C THR A 276 3.26 -7.15 12.77
N ILE A 277 2.49 -6.76 11.75
CA ILE A 277 2.94 -5.83 10.71
C ILE A 277 3.34 -4.47 11.31
N ALA A 278 2.60 -3.97 12.30
CA ALA A 278 2.94 -2.73 12.98
C ALA A 278 4.30 -2.81 13.70
N GLY A 279 4.63 -3.96 14.30
CA GLY A 279 5.92 -4.22 14.93
C GLY A 279 7.07 -4.40 13.93
N LEU A 280 6.81 -5.09 12.82
CA LEU A 280 7.79 -5.33 11.75
C LEU A 280 8.11 -4.05 10.96
N GLY A 281 7.14 -3.14 10.82
CA GLY A 281 7.32 -1.88 10.10
C GLY A 281 7.55 -2.04 8.59
N CYS A 282 7.27 -3.22 8.03
CA CYS A 282 7.35 -3.53 6.61
C CYS A 282 6.19 -2.90 5.83
N THR A 283 6.24 -3.02 4.50
CA THR A 283 5.12 -2.61 3.63
C THR A 283 4.07 -3.71 3.59
N TYR A 284 2.80 -3.33 3.50
CA TYR A 284 1.67 -4.23 3.69
C TYR A 284 0.62 -4.03 2.60
N VAL A 285 0.35 -5.08 1.84
CA VAL A 285 -0.73 -5.12 0.85
C VAL A 285 -1.98 -5.67 1.52
N MET A 286 -3.06 -4.92 1.40
CA MET A 286 -4.37 -5.23 1.96
C MET A 286 -5.34 -5.49 0.82
N MET A 287 -5.68 -6.74 0.59
CA MET A 287 -6.66 -7.11 -0.42
C MET A 287 -8.07 -7.17 0.18
N HIS A 288 -9.06 -6.80 -0.61
CA HIS A 288 -10.46 -7.01 -0.27
C HIS A 288 -10.92 -8.45 -0.59
N MET A 289 -11.37 -9.17 0.43
CA MET A 289 -12.02 -10.47 0.35
C MET A 289 -13.09 -10.58 1.43
N ARG A 290 -14.11 -11.43 1.20
CA ARG A 290 -15.07 -11.86 2.21
C ARG A 290 -15.01 -13.38 2.38
N GLY A 291 -15.29 -13.85 3.59
CA GLY A 291 -15.17 -15.27 3.94
C GLY A 291 -13.72 -15.74 4.03
N THR A 292 -13.47 -16.97 3.63
CA THR A 292 -12.15 -17.62 3.57
C THR A 292 -11.90 -18.11 2.14
N PRO A 293 -10.68 -18.59 1.79
CA PRO A 293 -10.46 -19.22 0.49
C PRO A 293 -11.45 -20.36 0.16
N SER A 294 -11.99 -21.05 1.17
CA SER A 294 -12.99 -22.11 0.98
C SER A 294 -14.43 -21.60 0.87
N THR A 295 -14.79 -20.49 1.52
CA THR A 295 -16.18 -19.97 1.56
C THR A 295 -16.40 -18.72 0.71
N MET A 296 -15.36 -18.12 0.14
CA MET A 296 -15.47 -16.85 -0.60
C MET A 296 -16.41 -16.93 -1.81
N GLN A 297 -16.72 -18.12 -2.32
CA GLN A 297 -17.65 -18.30 -3.44
C GLN A 297 -19.09 -18.60 -2.99
N ASP A 298 -19.35 -18.61 -1.68
CA ASP A 298 -20.69 -18.80 -1.15
C ASP A 298 -21.59 -17.61 -1.50
N PRO A 299 -22.89 -17.82 -1.77
CA PRO A 299 -23.80 -16.77 -2.21
C PRO A 299 -23.84 -15.52 -1.31
N GLU A 300 -23.67 -15.71 0.01
CA GLU A 300 -23.61 -14.62 0.98
C GLU A 300 -22.38 -13.71 0.79
N ASN A 301 -21.23 -14.28 0.44
CA ASN A 301 -19.98 -13.56 0.23
C ASN A 301 -19.94 -12.85 -1.14
N LEU A 302 -20.74 -13.33 -2.10
CA LEU A 302 -20.90 -12.74 -3.43
C LEU A 302 -21.95 -11.61 -3.49
N ALA A 303 -22.69 -11.37 -2.40
CA ALA A 303 -23.79 -10.41 -2.36
C ALA A 303 -23.32 -8.99 -1.97
N TYR A 304 -23.48 -8.03 -2.90
CA TYR A 304 -23.14 -6.61 -2.69
C TYR A 304 -24.39 -5.72 -2.91
N PRO A 305 -25.40 -5.78 -2.03
CA PRO A 305 -26.69 -5.11 -2.24
C PRO A 305 -26.59 -3.57 -2.25
N ALA A 306 -25.56 -3.00 -1.62
CA ALA A 306 -25.29 -1.56 -1.62
C ALA A 306 -24.42 -1.08 -2.80
N GLY A 307 -24.18 -1.96 -3.79
CA GLY A 307 -23.31 -1.70 -4.93
C GLY A 307 -21.87 -2.19 -4.70
N LEU A 308 -21.31 -2.87 -5.70
CA LEU A 308 -20.02 -3.56 -5.58
C LEU A 308 -18.87 -2.62 -5.23
N THR A 309 -18.59 -1.63 -6.09
CA THR A 309 -17.46 -0.71 -5.89
C THR A 309 -17.55 0.03 -4.56
N GLN A 310 -18.74 0.56 -4.23
CA GLN A 310 -18.94 1.32 -2.99
C GLN A 310 -18.67 0.46 -1.75
N THR A 311 -19.13 -0.79 -1.74
CA THR A 311 -18.89 -1.72 -0.64
C THR A 311 -17.41 -2.09 -0.51
N ILE A 312 -16.73 -2.43 -1.61
CA ILE A 312 -15.28 -2.76 -1.60
C ILE A 312 -14.47 -1.61 -1.00
N LEU A 313 -14.73 -0.38 -1.44
CA LEU A 313 -13.99 0.81 -1.00
C LEU A 313 -14.29 1.16 0.46
N ALA A 314 -15.53 0.99 0.92
CA ALA A 314 -15.89 1.20 2.31
C ALA A 314 -15.19 0.16 3.23
N GLU A 315 -15.25 -1.12 2.87
CA GLU A 315 -14.63 -2.19 3.66
C GLU A 315 -13.11 -2.05 3.70
N LEU A 316 -12.46 -1.74 2.59
CA LEU A 316 -11.01 -1.46 2.58
C LEU A 316 -10.64 -0.24 3.42
N ARG A 317 -11.46 0.82 3.42
CA ARG A 317 -11.24 1.99 4.27
C ARG A 317 -11.33 1.64 5.75
N ASP A 318 -12.29 0.80 6.14
CA ASP A 318 -12.41 0.33 7.52
C ASP A 318 -11.19 -0.54 7.91
N ARG A 319 -10.68 -1.34 6.98
CA ARG A 319 -9.42 -2.09 7.20
C ARG A 319 -8.21 -1.17 7.33
N VAL A 320 -8.10 -0.11 6.51
CA VAL A 320 -7.05 0.91 6.65
C VAL A 320 -7.11 1.56 8.03
N ASP A 321 -8.31 1.92 8.50
CA ASP A 321 -8.48 2.50 9.84
C ASP A 321 -8.02 1.53 10.95
N ALA A 322 -8.35 0.24 10.83
CA ALA A 322 -7.88 -0.79 11.75
C ALA A 322 -6.35 -0.96 11.73
N ALA A 323 -5.75 -0.95 10.53
CA ALA A 323 -4.29 -1.02 10.35
C ALA A 323 -3.58 0.16 11.04
N GLN A 324 -4.10 1.38 10.85
CA GLN A 324 -3.54 2.56 11.52
C GLN A 324 -3.68 2.51 13.04
N ALA A 325 -4.85 2.07 13.53
CA ALA A 325 -5.09 1.90 14.96
C ALA A 325 -4.15 0.86 15.62
N ALA A 326 -3.77 -0.19 14.87
CA ALA A 326 -2.75 -1.16 15.28
C ALA A 326 -1.32 -0.59 15.26
N GLY A 327 -1.09 0.54 14.58
CA GLY A 327 0.19 1.25 14.52
C GLY A 327 0.85 1.25 13.14
N ILE A 328 0.25 0.59 12.13
CA ILE A 328 0.78 0.55 10.77
C ILE A 328 0.71 1.96 10.16
N ARG A 329 1.83 2.40 9.60
CA ARG A 329 1.94 3.74 9.00
C ARG A 329 1.25 3.76 7.64
N ARG A 330 0.50 4.81 7.33
CA ARG A 330 -0.27 4.89 6.07
C ARG A 330 0.62 4.84 4.83
N TRP A 331 1.83 5.38 4.91
CA TRP A 331 2.85 5.28 3.85
C TRP A 331 3.44 3.87 3.66
N ARG A 332 3.03 2.87 4.46
CA ARG A 332 3.38 1.45 4.30
C ARG A 332 2.26 0.63 3.66
N LEU A 333 1.11 1.23 3.37
CA LEU A 333 -0.06 0.50 2.87
C LEU A 333 -0.09 0.46 1.35
N ILE A 334 -0.60 -0.65 0.81
CA ILE A 334 -0.99 -0.86 -0.59
C ILE A 334 -2.36 -1.54 -0.58
N LEU A 335 -3.26 -1.21 -1.51
CA LEU A 335 -4.61 -1.78 -1.56
C LEU A 335 -4.81 -2.65 -2.81
N ASP A 336 -5.59 -3.71 -2.71
CA ASP A 336 -6.01 -4.54 -3.85
C ASP A 336 -7.53 -4.80 -3.80
N PRO A 337 -8.28 -4.62 -4.91
CA PRO A 337 -9.73 -4.84 -4.92
C PRO A 337 -10.15 -6.33 -4.82
N GLY A 338 -9.19 -7.25 -4.98
CA GLY A 338 -9.38 -8.69 -4.85
C GLY A 338 -10.10 -9.32 -6.04
N ILE A 339 -9.55 -9.15 -7.24
CA ILE A 339 -10.08 -9.79 -8.45
C ILE A 339 -10.11 -11.33 -8.28
N GLY A 340 -11.30 -11.89 -8.42
CA GLY A 340 -11.59 -13.33 -8.28
C GLY A 340 -11.81 -13.81 -6.84
N PHE A 341 -11.78 -12.94 -5.83
CA PHE A 341 -11.94 -13.31 -4.42
C PHE A 341 -13.26 -12.79 -3.86
N ALA A 342 -14.26 -13.64 -3.68
CA ALA A 342 -15.63 -13.20 -3.35
C ALA A 342 -16.22 -12.23 -4.39
N LYS A 343 -16.01 -12.54 -5.67
CA LYS A 343 -16.66 -11.87 -6.81
C LYS A 343 -17.06 -12.85 -7.90
N THR A 344 -18.24 -12.65 -8.48
CA THR A 344 -18.68 -13.32 -9.70
C THR A 344 -17.88 -12.84 -10.92
N PRO A 345 -17.92 -13.55 -12.06
CA PRO A 345 -17.31 -13.09 -13.31
C PRO A 345 -17.73 -11.66 -13.70
N ASP A 346 -19.03 -11.33 -13.61
CA ASP A 346 -19.54 -10.01 -13.98
C ASP A 346 -19.07 -8.91 -13.01
N GLN A 347 -19.00 -9.22 -11.71
CA GLN A 347 -18.45 -8.32 -10.69
C GLN A 347 -16.95 -8.03 -10.93
N ASN A 348 -16.17 -9.02 -11.38
CA ASN A 348 -14.77 -8.78 -11.75
C ASN A 348 -14.63 -7.81 -12.93
N LEU A 349 -15.53 -7.90 -13.92
CA LEU A 349 -15.57 -6.95 -15.04
C LEU A 349 -16.02 -5.55 -14.59
N GLU A 350 -16.97 -5.46 -13.67
CA GLU A 350 -17.42 -4.19 -13.08
C GLU A 350 -16.26 -3.48 -12.36
N ILE A 351 -15.50 -4.20 -11.51
CA ILE A 351 -14.30 -3.66 -10.85
C ILE A 351 -13.32 -3.10 -11.87
N LEU A 352 -12.99 -3.87 -12.92
CA LEU A 352 -12.03 -3.42 -13.95
C LEU A 352 -12.52 -2.17 -14.69
N ARG A 353 -13.82 -2.11 -15.02
CA ARG A 353 -14.43 -0.97 -15.72
C ARG A 353 -14.41 0.30 -14.86
N ASP A 354 -14.65 0.16 -13.56
CA ASP A 354 -14.75 1.28 -12.62
C ASP A 354 -13.42 1.57 -11.89
N PHE A 355 -12.34 0.80 -12.16
CA PHE A 355 -11.12 0.87 -11.36
C PHE A 355 -10.50 2.27 -11.25
N ARG A 356 -10.72 3.15 -12.24
CA ARG A 356 -10.30 4.56 -12.20
C ARG A 356 -10.87 5.34 -11.00
N SER A 357 -12.01 4.96 -10.46
CA SER A 357 -12.62 5.62 -9.29
C SER A 357 -11.99 5.19 -7.96
N PHE A 358 -11.30 4.05 -7.91
CA PHE A 358 -10.78 3.46 -6.66
C PHE A 358 -9.70 4.35 -6.01
N PRO A 359 -8.63 4.79 -6.73
CA PRO A 359 -7.63 5.69 -6.15
C PRO A 359 -8.16 7.09 -5.80
N LEU A 360 -9.37 7.43 -6.27
CA LEU A 360 -10.02 8.71 -6.03
C LEU A 360 -10.97 8.69 -4.83
N PHE A 361 -11.19 7.53 -4.22
CA PHE A 361 -12.14 7.39 -3.12
C PHE A 361 -11.66 8.10 -1.84
N PRO A 362 -12.50 8.93 -1.19
CA PRO A 362 -12.14 9.62 0.05
C PRO A 362 -11.64 8.68 1.14
N GLY A 363 -10.52 9.05 1.77
CA GLY A 363 -9.86 8.22 2.79
C GLY A 363 -8.96 7.10 2.24
N LEU A 364 -8.99 6.80 0.93
CA LEU A 364 -8.08 5.86 0.26
C LEU A 364 -7.13 6.51 -0.75
N ARG A 365 -7.25 7.83 -0.95
CA ARG A 365 -6.37 8.61 -1.82
C ARG A 365 -4.91 8.47 -1.41
N SER A 366 -4.04 8.63 -2.41
CA SER A 366 -2.58 8.57 -2.30
C SER A 366 -1.98 7.24 -1.83
N ILE A 367 -2.81 6.25 -1.47
CA ILE A 367 -2.37 4.87 -1.24
C ILE A 367 -2.23 4.20 -2.62
N PRO A 368 -1.08 3.55 -2.92
CA PRO A 368 -0.93 2.80 -4.16
C PRO A 368 -1.87 1.61 -4.21
N TRP A 369 -2.30 1.27 -5.43
CA TRP A 369 -3.14 0.12 -5.69
C TRP A 369 -2.38 -0.98 -6.45
N MET A 370 -2.64 -2.22 -6.08
CA MET A 370 -2.25 -3.43 -6.78
C MET A 370 -3.48 -4.06 -7.45
N VAL A 371 -3.27 -4.72 -8.60
CA VAL A 371 -4.30 -5.57 -9.22
C VAL A 371 -3.70 -6.91 -9.65
N GLY A 372 -4.20 -8.00 -9.06
CA GLY A 372 -3.90 -9.37 -9.47
C GLY A 372 -5.01 -10.03 -10.31
N SER A 373 -4.97 -9.86 -11.63
CA SER A 373 -5.97 -10.47 -12.55
C SER A 373 -5.46 -11.66 -13.36
N SER A 374 -4.16 -11.98 -13.25
CA SER A 374 -3.50 -12.97 -14.10
C SER A 374 -4.08 -14.37 -14.01
N ARG A 375 -4.36 -14.98 -15.17
CA ARG A 375 -4.87 -16.35 -15.37
C ARG A 375 -6.19 -16.68 -14.66
N LYS A 376 -6.93 -15.68 -14.15
CA LYS A 376 -8.16 -15.89 -13.36
C LYS A 376 -9.26 -16.57 -14.18
N GLY A 377 -10.10 -17.36 -13.51
CA GLY A 377 -11.13 -18.19 -14.16
C GLY A 377 -12.14 -17.43 -15.00
N PHE A 378 -12.52 -16.20 -14.61
CA PHE A 378 -13.45 -15.37 -15.40
C PHE A 378 -12.90 -15.04 -16.79
N ILE A 379 -11.58 -14.90 -16.94
CA ILE A 379 -10.93 -14.66 -18.23
C ILE A 379 -11.14 -15.86 -19.15
N GLY A 380 -10.89 -17.07 -18.64
CA GLY A 380 -11.09 -18.31 -19.40
C GLY A 380 -12.55 -18.47 -19.83
N LYS A 381 -13.50 -18.22 -18.93
CA LYS A 381 -14.94 -18.28 -19.23
C LYS A 381 -15.36 -17.33 -20.37
N ILE A 382 -14.80 -16.12 -20.42
CA ILE A 382 -15.16 -15.11 -21.42
C ILE A 382 -14.46 -15.36 -22.76
N THR A 383 -13.18 -15.74 -22.72
CA THR A 383 -12.35 -15.92 -23.92
C THR A 383 -12.48 -17.29 -24.56
N GLY A 384 -13.06 -18.27 -23.85
CA GLY A 384 -13.09 -19.67 -24.25
C GLY A 384 -11.78 -20.42 -24.01
N VAL A 385 -10.79 -19.80 -23.35
CA VAL A 385 -9.49 -20.43 -23.06
C VAL A 385 -9.54 -21.19 -21.73
N GLU A 386 -9.65 -22.52 -21.83
CA GLU A 386 -9.80 -23.40 -20.68
C GLU A 386 -8.52 -23.50 -19.82
N GLU A 387 -7.35 -23.64 -20.44
CA GLU A 387 -6.09 -23.81 -19.71
C GLU A 387 -5.58 -22.49 -19.12
N ALA A 388 -5.34 -22.46 -17.81
CA ALA A 388 -4.96 -21.23 -17.11
C ALA A 388 -3.70 -20.57 -17.68
N LYS A 389 -2.68 -21.36 -18.03
CA LYS A 389 -1.41 -20.89 -18.61
C LYS A 389 -1.56 -20.24 -19.99
N GLU A 390 -2.65 -20.50 -20.70
CA GLU A 390 -2.89 -19.97 -22.05
C GLU A 390 -3.70 -18.65 -22.04
N ARG A 391 -4.13 -18.19 -20.85
CA ARG A 391 -4.97 -16.98 -20.68
C ARG A 391 -4.16 -15.67 -20.73
N SER A 392 -2.99 -15.66 -21.35
CA SER A 392 -2.07 -14.51 -21.37
C SER A 392 -2.68 -13.30 -22.07
N TRP A 393 -3.34 -13.47 -23.23
CA TRP A 393 -3.97 -12.37 -23.97
C TRP A 393 -5.16 -11.73 -23.24
N GLY A 394 -6.00 -12.56 -22.61
CA GLY A 394 -7.06 -12.05 -21.74
C GLY A 394 -6.49 -11.31 -20.53
N THR A 395 -5.38 -11.81 -19.97
CA THR A 395 -4.65 -11.11 -18.90
C THR A 395 -4.05 -9.78 -19.38
N ALA A 396 -3.53 -9.70 -20.61
CA ALA A 396 -2.99 -8.46 -21.17
C ALA A 396 -4.05 -7.35 -21.22
N ALA A 397 -5.29 -7.70 -21.59
CA ALA A 397 -6.41 -6.77 -21.61
C ALA A 397 -6.76 -6.25 -20.21
N THR A 398 -6.81 -7.13 -19.21
CA THR A 398 -7.10 -6.74 -17.82
C THR A 398 -5.97 -5.92 -17.20
N VAL A 399 -4.71 -6.25 -17.50
CA VAL A 399 -3.52 -5.50 -17.06
C VAL A 399 -3.50 -4.09 -17.64
N THR A 400 -3.74 -3.95 -18.96
CA THR A 400 -3.83 -2.63 -19.61
C THR A 400 -4.90 -1.76 -18.96
N THR A 401 -6.05 -2.35 -18.65
CA THR A 401 -7.16 -1.66 -17.98
C THR A 401 -6.79 -1.23 -16.56
N ALA A 402 -6.11 -2.10 -15.80
CA ALA A 402 -5.63 -1.79 -14.45
C ALA A 402 -4.61 -0.63 -14.46
N VAL A 403 -3.65 -0.63 -15.39
CA VAL A 403 -2.68 0.47 -15.57
C VAL A 403 -3.41 1.78 -15.86
N GLN A 404 -4.34 1.76 -16.81
CA GLN A 404 -5.17 2.90 -17.19
C GLN A 404 -5.98 3.45 -16.00
N GLY A 405 -6.51 2.57 -15.15
CA GLY A 405 -7.26 2.95 -13.95
C GLY A 405 -6.39 3.43 -12.79
N GLY A 406 -5.06 3.30 -12.88
CA GLY A 406 -4.13 3.88 -11.91
C GLY A 406 -3.39 2.87 -11.03
N ALA A 407 -3.44 1.58 -11.34
CA ALA A 407 -2.70 0.55 -10.60
C ALA A 407 -1.21 0.89 -10.57
N SER A 408 -0.60 0.88 -9.39
CA SER A 408 0.84 1.07 -9.23
C SER A 408 1.60 -0.25 -9.32
N ILE A 409 0.91 -1.37 -9.09
CA ILE A 409 1.46 -2.73 -9.21
C ILE A 409 0.47 -3.60 -9.98
N VAL A 410 0.98 -4.44 -10.89
CA VAL A 410 0.21 -5.57 -11.44
C VAL A 410 0.87 -6.88 -11.04
N ARG A 411 0.07 -7.83 -10.55
CA ARG A 411 0.55 -9.14 -10.09
C ARG A 411 0.28 -10.21 -11.15
N VAL A 412 1.33 -10.84 -11.66
CA VAL A 412 1.29 -11.64 -12.90
C VAL A 412 2.12 -12.93 -12.84
N HIS A 413 1.70 -13.94 -13.60
CA HIS A 413 2.49 -15.17 -13.83
C HIS A 413 3.43 -15.02 -15.03
N ASP A 414 2.92 -14.53 -16.16
CA ASP A 414 3.64 -14.43 -17.45
C ASP A 414 4.44 -13.11 -17.51
N VAL A 415 5.56 -13.06 -16.79
CA VAL A 415 6.31 -11.81 -16.54
C VAL A 415 6.77 -11.12 -17.83
N GLY A 416 7.37 -11.86 -18.76
CA GLY A 416 7.97 -11.27 -19.95
C GLY A 416 6.95 -10.60 -20.88
N GLU A 417 5.81 -11.27 -21.10
CA GLU A 417 4.70 -10.75 -21.87
C GLU A 417 4.04 -9.58 -21.15
N MET A 418 3.75 -9.72 -19.86
CA MET A 418 3.04 -8.68 -19.12
C MET A 418 3.91 -7.45 -18.86
N ALA A 419 5.23 -7.58 -18.76
CA ALA A 419 6.14 -6.44 -18.70
C ALA A 419 6.10 -5.60 -19.98
N GLN A 420 6.00 -6.24 -21.16
CA GLN A 420 5.82 -5.54 -22.43
C GLN A 420 4.46 -4.81 -22.50
N VAL A 421 3.40 -5.48 -22.05
CA VAL A 421 2.05 -4.88 -21.95
C VAL A 421 2.08 -3.67 -21.01
N VAL A 422 2.68 -3.81 -19.83
CA VAL A 422 2.82 -2.71 -18.85
C VAL A 422 3.60 -1.55 -19.45
N LYS A 423 4.72 -1.81 -20.12
CA LYS A 423 5.53 -0.76 -20.76
C LYS A 423 4.74 0.02 -21.80
N MET A 424 3.96 -0.68 -22.62
CA MET A 424 3.10 -0.04 -23.63
C MET A 424 1.94 0.72 -22.97
N ALA A 425 1.29 0.15 -21.96
CA ALA A 425 0.21 0.80 -21.24
C ALA A 425 0.69 2.05 -20.48
N ASP A 426 1.88 1.99 -19.88
CA ASP A 426 2.51 3.15 -19.25
C ASP A 426 2.79 4.24 -20.30
N ALA A 427 3.33 3.90 -21.47
CA ALA A 427 3.56 4.86 -22.55
C ALA A 427 2.26 5.56 -23.03
N MET A 428 1.11 4.89 -22.92
CA MET A 428 -0.19 5.47 -23.27
C MET A 428 -0.79 6.33 -22.16
N TYR A 429 -0.60 5.95 -20.89
CA TYR A 429 -1.40 6.49 -19.78
C TYR A 429 -0.61 7.19 -18.67
N ARG A 430 0.73 7.12 -18.69
CA ARG A 430 1.63 7.76 -17.69
C ARG A 430 2.33 8.99 -18.28
N VAL A 431 1.53 9.95 -18.74
CA VAL A 431 1.99 11.17 -19.42
C VAL A 431 1.94 12.42 -18.55
#